data_AF-A0A7L8V2E3-F1
#
_entry.id   AF-A0A7L8V2E3-F1
#
_cell.length_a   1.000
_cell.length_b   1.000
_cell.length_c   1.000
_cell.angle_alpha   90.00
_cell.angle_beta   90.00
_cell.angle_gamma   90.00
#
_symmetry.space_group_name_H-M   'P 1'
#
loop_
_entity.id
_entity.type
_entity.pdbx_description
1 polymer ?
#
loop_
_entity_poly.entity_id
_entity_poly.type
_entity_poly.pdbx_seq_one_letter_code
_entity_poly.pdbx_strand_id
1 'polypeptide(L)'
;MTTVQVSARVDQNIKEEAQKVFDRQGLELATAIKMFITKTAYEQEIPLSVQSSKQSSSYPDDWFTDKRVANRKRISELAFEKSPIQDLDLSKKEDREVFMQ
;
A
#
# COMPACT_ATOMS: atom_id res chain seq x y z
N MET A 1 28.89 5.46 15.73
CA MET A 1 28.40 5.74 14.36
C MET A 1 28.45 7.24 14.15
N THR A 2 29.12 7.69 13.10
CA THR A 2 29.07 9.09 12.67
C THR A 2 27.75 9.35 11.96
N THR A 3 27.02 10.37 12.40
CA THR A 3 25.77 10.80 11.76
C THR A 3 26.09 11.81 10.68
N VAL A 4 25.57 11.60 9.47
CA VAL A 4 25.73 12.51 8.32
C VAL A 4 24.37 13.05 7.93
N GLN A 5 24.30 14.35 7.65
CA GLN A 5 23.08 14.98 7.14
C GLN A 5 22.99 14.78 5.62
N VAL A 6 21.83 14.32 5.15
CA VAL A 6 21.52 14.18 3.72
C VAL A 6 20.51 15.26 3.33
N SER A 7 20.83 16.06 2.31
CA SER A 7 19.95 17.09 1.76
C SER A 7 19.80 16.92 0.25
N ALA A 8 18.57 16.94 -0.24
CA ALA A 8 18.26 16.87 -1.67
C ALA A 8 17.21 17.93 -2.04
N ARG A 9 17.31 18.48 -3.25
CA ARG A 9 16.27 19.36 -3.82
C ARG A 9 15.23 18.49 -4.50
N VAL A 10 13.97 18.70 -4.15
CA VAL A 10 12.82 17.98 -4.70
C VAL A 10 11.70 18.99 -4.93
N ASP A 11 10.89 18.77 -5.95
CA ASP A 11 9.66 19.53 -6.18
C ASP A 11 8.69 19.36 -4.98
N GLN A 12 8.04 20.45 -4.59
CA GLN A 12 7.16 20.47 -3.42
C GLN A 12 5.96 19.53 -3.59
N ASN A 13 5.33 19.50 -4.77
CA ASN A 13 4.17 18.66 -5.03
C ASN A 13 4.56 17.17 -5.00
N ILE A 14 5.72 16.83 -5.58
CA ILE A 14 6.23 15.45 -5.57
C ILE A 14 6.54 14.99 -4.14
N LYS A 15 7.10 15.86 -3.31
CA LYS A 15 7.36 15.57 -1.90
C LYS A 15 6.07 15.28 -1.14
N GLU A 16 5.03 16.09 -1.34
CA GLU A 16 3.73 15.93 -0.67
C GLU A 16 3.04 14.63 -1.09
N GLU A 17 3.04 14.30 -2.38
CA GLU A 17 2.47 13.03 -2.86
C GLU A 17 3.25 11.82 -2.33
N ALA A 18 4.58 11.87 -2.34
CA ALA A 18 5.40 10.80 -1.75
C ALA A 18 5.12 10.63 -0.25
N GLN A 19 4.97 11.73 0.50
CA GLN A 19 4.64 11.69 1.92
C GLN A 19 3.31 10.98 2.17
N LYS A 20 2.25 11.30 1.41
CA LYS A 20 0.95 10.62 1.53
C LYS A 20 1.05 9.11 1.28
N VAL A 21 1.91 8.69 0.35
CA VAL A 21 2.12 7.27 0.04
C VAL A 21 2.84 6.54 1.19
N PHE A 22 3.85 7.16 1.78
CA PHE A 22 4.57 6.58 2.93
C PHE A 22 3.72 6.59 4.20
N ASP A 23 2.94 7.63 4.45
CA ASP A 23 2.04 7.73 5.61
C ASP A 23 0.97 6.64 5.60
N ARG A 24 0.41 6.31 4.42
CA ARG A 24 -0.53 5.18 4.26
C ARG A 24 0.09 3.82 4.65
N GLN A 25 1.41 3.72 4.60
CA GLN A 25 2.18 2.52 4.98
C GLN A 25 2.75 2.62 6.40
N GLY A 26 2.46 3.71 7.13
CA GLY A 26 3.01 3.95 8.47
C GLY A 26 4.51 4.27 8.47
N LEU A 27 5.03 4.79 7.35
CA LEU A 27 6.44 5.10 7.17
C LEU A 27 6.66 6.61 7.06
N GLU A 28 7.70 7.10 7.74
CA GLU A 28 8.17 8.47 7.56
C GLU A 28 9.11 8.58 6.35
N LEU A 29 9.07 9.69 5.62
CA LEU A 29 9.94 9.96 4.47
C LEU A 29 11.43 9.77 4.81
N ALA A 30 11.89 10.27 5.96
CA ALA A 30 13.29 10.10 6.39
C ALA A 30 13.67 8.62 6.55
N THR A 31 12.76 7.82 7.11
CA THR A 31 12.93 6.37 7.25
C THR A 31 12.99 5.68 5.89
N ALA A 32 12.14 6.08 4.94
CA ALA A 32 12.17 5.56 3.57
C ALA A 32 13.51 5.86 2.86
N ILE A 33 14.03 7.09 2.98
CA ILE A 33 15.33 7.46 2.41
C ILE A 33 16.47 6.67 3.07
N LYS A 34 16.43 6.48 4.39
CA LYS A 34 17.42 5.68 5.11
C LYS A 34 17.41 4.22 4.63
N MET A 35 16.24 3.62 4.47
CA MET A 35 16.09 2.26 3.94
C MET A 35 16.64 2.16 2.52
N PHE A 36 16.33 3.14 1.66
CA PHE A 36 16.82 3.19 0.29
C PHE A 36 18.36 3.20 0.24
N ILE A 37 19.01 4.11 0.97
CA ILE A 37 20.48 4.21 1.01
C ILE A 37 21.10 2.94 1.58
N THR A 38 20.52 2.40 2.65
CA THR A 38 21.02 1.19 3.31
C THR A 38 20.95 -0.02 2.38
N LYS A 39 19.82 -0.20 1.70
CA LYS A 39 19.63 -1.29 0.74
C LYS A 39 20.55 -1.15 -0.47
N THR A 40 20.68 0.06 -1.01
CA THR A 40 21.62 0.36 -2.11
C THR A 40 23.06 0.03 -1.72
N ALA A 41 23.48 0.40 -0.51
CA ALA A 41 24.83 0.12 -0.04
C ALA A 41 25.07 -1.38 0.22
N TYR A 42 24.05 -2.11 0.67
CA TYR A 42 24.18 -3.54 0.97
C TYR A 42 24.16 -4.40 -0.29
N GLU A 43 23.23 -4.13 -1.21
CA GLU A 43 23.02 -4.90 -2.43
C GLU A 43 23.91 -4.43 -3.59
N GLN A 44 24.58 -3.27 -3.45
CA GLN A 44 25.40 -2.64 -4.50
C GLN A 44 24.64 -2.38 -5.81
N GLU A 45 23.32 -2.32 -5.72
CA GLU A 45 22.40 -2.10 -6.83
C GLU A 45 21.37 -1.04 -6.45
N ILE A 46 20.80 -0.34 -7.43
CA ILE A 46 19.72 0.62 -7.18
C ILE A 46 18.45 -0.18 -6.91
N PRO A 47 17.84 -0.08 -5.71
CA PRO A 47 16.67 -0.87 -5.32
C PRO A 47 15.37 -0.29 -5.88
N LEU A 48 15.39 0.11 -7.14
CA LEU A 48 14.25 0.52 -7.94
C LEU A 48 14.33 -0.26 -9.23
N SER A 49 13.21 -0.84 -9.66
CA SER A 49 13.15 -1.38 -11.01
C SER A 49 13.22 -0.19 -11.97
N VAL A 50 14.40 0.06 -12.53
CA VAL A 50 14.58 1.06 -13.60
C VAL A 50 13.95 0.46 -14.85
N GLN A 51 12.62 0.49 -14.90
CA GLN A 51 11.88 0.08 -16.08
C GLN A 51 12.19 1.11 -17.17
N SER A 52 13.02 0.72 -18.14
CA SER A 52 13.05 1.38 -19.45
C SER A 52 11.59 1.55 -19.89
N SER A 53 11.21 2.78 -20.23
CA SER A 53 9.85 3.32 -20.37
C SER A 53 8.94 2.64 -21.40
N LYS A 54 9.25 1.41 -21.84
CA LYS A 54 8.49 0.66 -22.81
C LYS A 54 7.40 -0.22 -22.20
N GLN A 55 7.41 -0.47 -20.88
CA GLN A 55 6.50 -1.45 -20.26
C GLN A 55 6.05 -1.12 -18.83
N SER A 56 5.97 0.16 -18.43
CA SER A 56 5.09 0.48 -17.32
C SER A 56 3.67 0.53 -17.88
N SER A 57 2.87 -0.51 -17.63
CA SER A 57 1.42 -0.31 -17.69
C SER A 57 1.13 0.73 -16.61
N SER A 58 0.93 1.99 -17.00
CA SER A 58 0.39 3.00 -16.10
C SER A 58 -0.77 2.36 -15.34
N TYR A 59 -0.87 2.62 -14.03
CA TYR A 59 -2.12 2.31 -13.35
C TYR A 59 -3.25 2.87 -14.22
N PRO A 60 -4.32 2.09 -14.49
CA PRO A 60 -5.46 2.61 -15.23
C PRO A 60 -5.83 3.99 -14.68
N ASP A 61 -6.05 4.98 -15.54
CA ASP A 61 -6.27 6.38 -15.12
C ASP A 61 -7.42 6.50 -14.10
N ASP A 62 -8.32 5.53 -14.09
CA ASP A 62 -9.45 5.43 -13.19
C ASP A 62 -9.11 4.84 -11.79
N TRP A 63 -7.88 4.36 -11.55
CA TRP A 63 -7.50 3.60 -10.35
C TRP A 63 -7.74 4.38 -9.05
N PHE A 64 -7.57 5.71 -9.09
CA PHE A 64 -7.77 6.62 -7.95
C PHE A 64 -9.04 7.48 -8.03
N THR A 65 -9.97 7.17 -8.93
CA THR A 65 -11.20 7.97 -9.06
C THR A 65 -12.20 7.70 -7.94
N ASP A 66 -12.94 8.74 -7.53
CA ASP A 66 -14.01 8.64 -6.52
C ASP A 66 -15.07 7.60 -6.89
N LYS A 67 -15.29 7.38 -8.19
CA LYS A 67 -16.19 6.34 -8.72
C LYS A 67 -15.78 4.94 -8.26
N ARG A 68 -14.48 4.62 -8.19
CA ARG A 68 -14.01 3.31 -7.71
C ARG A 68 -14.20 3.16 -6.20
N VAL A 69 -13.98 4.22 -5.43
CA VAL A 69 -14.22 4.23 -3.98
C VAL A 69 -15.71 4.00 -3.69
N ALA A 70 -16.59 4.66 -4.44
CA ALA A 70 -18.03 4.46 -4.36
C ALA A 70 -18.45 3.04 -4.80
N ASN A 71 -17.89 2.52 -5.90
CA ASN A 71 -18.15 1.15 -6.36
C ASN A 71 -17.71 0.11 -5.34
N ARG A 72 -16.52 0.27 -4.75
CA ARG A 72 -16.04 -0.61 -3.68
C ARG A 72 -17.01 -0.63 -2.50
N LYS A 73 -17.49 0.55 -2.07
CA LYS A 73 -18.46 0.68 -0.98
C LYS A 73 -19.78 -0.02 -1.32
N ARG A 74 -20.28 0.18 -2.53
CA ARG A 74 -21.50 -0.47 -3.01
C ARG A 74 -21.35 -2.00 -3.09
N ILE A 75 -20.20 -2.50 -3.53
CA ILE A 75 -19.91 -3.95 -3.56
C ILE A 75 -19.88 -4.51 -2.14
N SER A 76 -19.24 -3.82 -1.18
CA SER A 76 -19.27 -4.27 0.22
C SER A 76 -20.68 -4.28 0.79
N GLU A 77 -21.47 -3.24 0.57
CA GLU A 77 -22.87 -3.17 1.01
C GLU A 77 -23.71 -4.31 0.39
N LEU A 78 -23.55 -4.54 -0.91
CA LEU A 78 -24.24 -5.62 -1.62
C LEU A 78 -23.81 -7.01 -1.13
N ALA A 79 -22.53 -7.19 -0.77
CA ALA A 79 -22.03 -8.41 -0.18
C ALA A 79 -22.64 -8.65 1.20
N PHE A 80 -22.79 -7.61 2.04
CA PHE A 80 -23.49 -7.75 3.31
C PHE A 80 -25.00 -8.02 3.14
N GLU A 81 -25.65 -7.43 2.14
CA GLU A 81 -27.09 -7.59 1.90
C GLU A 81 -27.44 -8.96 1.28
N LYS A 82 -26.62 -9.44 0.34
CA LYS A 82 -26.93 -10.64 -0.47
C LYS A 82 -26.15 -11.88 -0.08
N SER A 83 -25.04 -11.74 0.63
CA SER A 83 -24.39 -12.91 1.19
C SER A 83 -25.28 -13.43 2.31
N PRO A 84 -25.55 -14.74 2.39
CA PRO A 84 -25.92 -15.34 3.66
C PRO A 84 -24.70 -15.16 4.57
N ILE A 85 -24.59 -14.04 5.27
CA ILE A 85 -23.59 -13.86 6.31
C ILE A 85 -23.97 -14.90 7.36
N GLN A 86 -23.29 -16.02 7.35
CA GLN A 86 -23.36 -16.95 8.44
C GLN A 86 -22.55 -16.28 9.55
N ASP A 87 -23.24 -15.65 10.49
CA ASP A 87 -22.61 -15.12 11.70
C ASP A 87 -22.09 -16.32 12.50
N LEU A 88 -20.88 -16.79 12.18
CA LEU A 88 -20.21 -17.83 12.94
C LEU A 88 -19.71 -17.21 14.25
N ASP A 89 -20.33 -17.63 15.34
CA ASP A 89 -19.85 -17.33 16.67
C ASP A 89 -18.79 -18.37 17.05
N LEU A 90 -17.51 -18.02 16.83
CA LEU A 90 -16.37 -18.90 17.10
C LEU A 90 -16.19 -19.26 18.59
N SER A 91 -17.01 -18.70 19.49
CA SER A 91 -17.10 -19.16 20.88
C SER A 91 -17.89 -20.48 21.01
N LYS A 92 -18.80 -20.76 20.06
CA LYS A 92 -19.59 -21.98 20.00
C LYS A 92 -18.85 -23.08 19.27
N LYS A 93 -18.97 -24.30 19.78
CA LYS A 93 -18.23 -25.44 19.24
C LYS A 93 -18.77 -25.85 17.87
N GLU A 94 -20.09 -25.72 17.65
CA GLU A 94 -20.73 -26.06 16.38
C GLU A 94 -20.23 -25.15 15.23
N ASP A 95 -20.14 -23.84 15.49
CA ASP A 95 -19.68 -22.88 14.48
C ASP A 95 -18.20 -23.06 14.14
N ARG A 96 -17.38 -23.47 15.11
CA ARG A 96 -15.97 -23.83 14.87
C ARG A 96 -15.82 -25.06 13.98
N GLU A 97 -16.72 -26.03 14.09
CA GLU A 97 -16.70 -27.23 13.26
C GLU A 97 -17.14 -26.93 11.82
N VAL A 98 -18.11 -26.02 11.63
CA VAL A 98 -18.53 -25.53 10.31
C VAL A 98 -17.43 -24.69 9.63
N PHE A 99 -16.66 -23.90 10.38
CA PHE A 99 -15.55 -23.11 9.83
C PHE A 99 -14.36 -23.97 9.36
N MET A 100 -14.17 -25.15 9.96
CA MET A 100 -13.00 -26.01 9.74
C MET A 100 -13.24 -27.12 8.71
N GLN A 101 -14.40 -27.16 8.05
CA GLN A 101 -14.69 -28.01 6.89
C GLN A 101 -14.36 -27.28 5.58
#